data_AF-A0A3D3DG75-F1
#
_entry.id   AF-A0A3D3DG75-F1
#
_cell.length_a   1.000
_cell.length_b   1.000
_cell.length_c   1.000
_cell.angle_alpha   90.00
_cell.angle_beta   90.00
_cell.angle_gamma   90.00
#
_symmetry.space_group_name_H-M   'P 1'
#
loop_
_entity.id
_entity.type
_entity.pdbx_description
1 polymer ?
#
loop_
_entity_poly.entity_id
_entity_poly.type
_entity_poly.pdbx_seq_one_letter_code
_entity_poly.pdbx_strand_id
1 'polypeptide(L)' 'TTDFEQKINSMQIEHQAVDSAKTGDGVGIKVKDRVRHGDKVYKVTA' A
#
# COMPACT_ATOMS: atom_id res chain seq x y z
N THR A 1 0.39 2.96 -17.14
CA THR A 1 0.95 2.01 -16.17
C THR A 1 1.72 2.84 -15.19
N THR A 2 1.48 2.62 -13.90
CA THR A 2 2.16 3.36 -12.84
C THR A 2 3.19 2.40 -12.26
N ASP A 3 4.43 2.49 -12.74
CA ASP A 3 5.47 1.52 -12.42
C ASP A 3 6.48 2.18 -11.48
N PHE A 4 6.27 2.04 -10.17
CA PHE A 4 7.24 2.47 -9.17
C PHE A 4 7.28 1.52 -7.99
N GLU A 5 8.47 1.45 -7.41
CA GLU A 5 8.68 0.82 -6.11
C GLU A 5 8.78 1.90 -5.04
N GLN A 6 8.21 1.61 -3.87
CA GLN A 6 8.35 2.45 -2.70
C GLN A 6 8.39 1.59 -1.44
N LYS A 7 9.10 2.08 -0.43
CA LYS A 7 9.00 1.55 0.93
C LYS A 7 7.73 2.10 1.58
N ILE A 8 6.95 1.24 2.21
CA ILE A 8 5.76 1.65 2.96
C ILE A 8 6.22 2.25 4.29
N ASN A 9 6.10 3.57 4.41
CA ASN A 9 6.43 4.28 5.65
C ASN A 9 5.17 4.58 6.51
N SER A 10 3.98 4.46 5.94
CA SER A 10 2.72 4.75 6.61
C SER A 10 1.62 3.84 6.07
N MET A 11 1.01 3.08 6.97
CA MET A 11 -0.09 2.16 6.69
C MET A 11 -1.17 2.34 7.75
N GLN A 12 -2.44 2.28 7.33
CA GLN A 12 -3.59 2.47 8.20
C GLN A 12 -4.71 1.47 7.90
N ILE A 13 -5.44 1.05 8.94
CA ILE A 13 -6.67 0.25 8.85
C ILE A 13 -7.71 0.96 9.72
N GLU A 14 -8.89 1.27 9.18
CA GLU A 14 -9.99 1.91 9.95
C GLU A 14 -9.52 3.14 10.78
N HIS A 15 -8.75 4.04 10.16
CA HIS A 15 -8.14 5.23 10.79
C HIS A 15 -7.08 4.97 11.89
N GLN A 16 -6.69 3.72 12.12
CA GLN A 16 -5.62 3.34 13.05
C GLN A 16 -4.31 3.12 12.29
N ALA A 17 -3.20 3.65 12.80
CA ALA A 17 -1.87 3.36 12.26
C ALA A 17 -1.45 1.94 12.63
N VAL A 18 -0.98 1.17 11.65
CA VAL A 18 -0.56 -0.22 11.83
C VAL A 18 0.76 -0.49 11.12
N ASP A 19 1.57 -1.38 11.70
CA ASP A 19 2.83 -1.82 11.09
C ASP A 19 2.64 -3.03 10.16
N SER A 20 1.55 -3.78 10.34
CA SER A 20 1.24 -4.98 9.57
C SER A 20 -0.27 -5.14 9.37
N ALA A 21 -0.65 -5.76 8.26
CA ALA A 21 -2.03 -6.08 7.92
C ALA A 21 -2.17 -7.56 7.54
N LYS A 22 -3.38 -8.11 7.70
CA LYS A 22 -3.69 -9.48 7.31
C LYS A 22 -4.45 -9.51 5.99
N THR A 23 -4.47 -10.69 5.36
CA THR A 23 -5.27 -10.93 4.17
C THR A 23 -6.75 -10.68 4.48
N GLY A 24 -7.38 -9.78 3.74
CA GLY A 24 -8.79 -9.39 3.92
C GLY A 24 -8.99 -8.02 4.57
N ASP A 25 -7.95 -7.43 5.17
CA ASP A 25 -8.05 -6.11 5.78
C ASP A 25 -8.10 -5.00 4.72
N GLY A 26 -8.94 -3.99 4.95
CA GLY A 26 -9.00 -2.77 4.14
C GLY A 26 -7.86 -1.82 4.53
N VAL A 27 -6.74 -1.92 3.82
CA VAL A 27 -5.52 -1.16 4.15
C VAL A 27 -5.39 0.10 3.30
N GLY A 28 -5.23 1.24 3.96
CA GLY A 28 -4.79 2.49 3.35
C GLY A 28 -3.26 2.63 3.40
N ILE A 29 -2.63 2.90 2.25
CA ILE A 29 -1.19 3.13 2.14
C ILE A 29 -0.95 4.52 1.56
N LYS A 30 -0.03 5.27 2.17
CA LYS A 30 0.40 6.56 1.60
C LYS A 30 1.32 6.30 0.41
N VAL A 31 0.91 6.75 -0.77
CA VAL A 31 1.69 6.65 -2.02
C VAL A 31 2.44 7.95 -2.30
N LYS A 32 3.65 7.85 -2.84
CA LYS A 32 4.47 9.01 -3.23
C LYS A 32 4.03 9.66 -4.55
N ASP A 33 3.39 8.89 -5.43
CA ASP A 33 3.01 9.31 -6.77
C ASP A 33 1.56 8.93 -7.08
N ARG A 34 1.01 9.52 -8.14
CA ARG A 34 -0.38 9.34 -8.55
C ARG A 34 -0.61 7.91 -9.04
N VAL A 35 -1.55 7.21 -8.41
CA VAL A 35 -2.04 5.90 -8.83
C VAL A 35 -3.47 6.00 -9.38
N ARG A 36 -3.92 4.97 -10.10
CA ARG A 36 -5.31 4.87 -10.61
C ARG A 36 -5.98 3.63 -10.06
N HIS A 37 -7.31 3.66 -10.01
CA HIS A 37 -8.08 2.47 -9.67
C HIS A 37 -7.80 1.35 -10.67
N GLY A 38 -7.56 0.13 -10.17
CA GLY A 38 -7.20 -1.04 -10.98
C GLY A 38 -5.70 -1.32 -11.07
N ASP A 39 -4.83 -0.43 -10.58
CA ASP A 39 -3.40 -0.71 -10.44
C ASP A 39 -3.18 -1.88 -9.45
N LYS A 40 -2.30 -2.81 -9.81
CA LYS A 40 -1.97 -3.98 -8.98
C LYS A 40 -0.73 -3.68 -8.14
N VAL A 41 -0.77 -4.07 -6.87
CA VAL A 41 0.33 -3.90 -5.91
C VAL A 41 0.94 -5.26 -5.60
N TYR A 42 2.27 -5.33 -5.62
CA TYR A 42 3.02 -6.54 -5.33
C TYR A 42 4.03 -6.27 -4.23
N LYS A 43 4.26 -7.27 -3.36
CA LYS A 43 5.39 -7.23 -2.43
C LYS A 43 6.65 -7.51 -3.22
N VAL A 44 7.61 -6.59 -3.21
CA VAL A 44 8.94 -6.83 -3.77
C VAL A 44 9.63 -7.86 -2.88
N THR A 45 9.85 -9.05 -3.40
CA THR A 45 10.68 -10.08 -2.80
C THR A 45 12.05 -10.03 -3.47
N ALA A 46 13.11 -9.89 -2.69
CA ALA A 46 14.48 -10.09 -3.17
C ALA A 46 14.73 -11.56 -3.48
#